data_AF-A0A8J4CHF9-F1
#
_entry.id   AF-A0A8J4CHF9-F1
#
_cell.length_a   1.000
_cell.length_b   1.000
_cell.length_c   1.000
_cell.angle_alpha   90.00
_cell.angle_beta   90.00
_cell.angle_gamma   90.00
#
_symmetry.space_group_name_H-M   'P 1'
#
loop_
_entity.id
_entity.type
_entity.pdbx_description
1 polymer ?
#
loop_
_entity_poly.entity_id
_entity_poly.type
_entity_poly.pdbx_seq_one_letter_code
_entity_poly.pdbx_strand_id
1 'polypeptide(L)'
;MCARAHLYLQEADLLKAWLELQHAAAEEAERQRREALAAEGGTAEVDDVGPQLPETHRAAAAGGNFGGFLRPGEGERMAAYVASGKRIPRRGEVGLTSEQIEKFEGLGYIMSGSRHSRMNAIRLRKENQIYTAEEKAALAMFNYEENKRKEAKVLEDMKTLVSRTLAVHSHEGAEEGPPAPGPDV
;
A
#
# COMPACT_ATOMS: atom_id res chain seq x y z
N MET A 1 47.77 -0.34 47.45
CA MET A 1 47.35 -0.02 46.07
C MET A 1 46.41 -1.05 45.43
N CYS A 2 46.07 -2.19 46.07
CA CYS A 2 45.30 -3.27 45.41
C CYS A 2 43.77 -3.19 45.53
N ALA A 3 43.20 -2.52 46.53
CA ALA A 3 41.73 -2.52 46.75
C ALA A 3 40.95 -1.78 45.64
N ARG A 4 41.50 -0.68 45.12
CA ARG A 4 40.85 0.12 44.07
C ARG A 4 40.89 -0.58 42.70
N ALA A 5 41.97 -1.31 42.42
CA ALA A 5 42.07 -2.13 41.21
C ALA A 5 41.07 -3.29 41.20
N HIS A 6 40.84 -3.92 42.37
CA HIS A 6 39.84 -4.97 42.51
C HIS A 6 38.40 -4.46 42.30
N LEU A 7 38.11 -3.24 42.77
CA LEU A 7 36.80 -2.60 42.61
C LEU A 7 36.52 -2.29 41.13
N TYR A 8 37.51 -1.79 40.38
CA TYR A 8 37.36 -1.57 38.94
C TYR A 8 37.19 -2.86 38.13
N LEU A 9 37.82 -3.97 38.54
CA LEU A 9 37.60 -5.27 37.90
C LEU A 9 36.18 -5.79 38.16
N GLN A 10 35.68 -5.64 39.40
CA GLN A 10 34.30 -5.98 39.73
C GLN A 10 33.28 -5.14 38.95
N GLU A 11 33.52 -3.82 38.82
CA GLU A 11 32.67 -2.95 38.00
C GLU A 11 32.69 -3.34 36.51
N ALA A 12 33.87 -3.70 35.97
CA ALA A 12 34.00 -4.15 34.59
C ALA A 12 33.26 -5.46 34.32
N ASP A 13 33.28 -6.40 35.28
CA ASP A 13 32.58 -7.68 35.13
C ASP A 13 31.06 -7.52 35.27
N LEU A 14 30.59 -6.61 36.13
CA LEU A 14 29.17 -6.24 36.20
C LEU A 14 28.69 -5.56 34.90
N LEU A 15 29.52 -4.69 34.29
CA LEU A 15 29.21 -4.07 33.01
C LEU A 15 29.10 -5.10 31.89
N LYS A 16 30.01 -6.08 31.83
CA LYS A 16 29.95 -7.18 30.84
C LYS A 16 28.68 -8.01 31.03
N ALA A 17 28.37 -8.41 32.26
CA ALA A 17 27.15 -9.15 32.55
C ALA A 17 25.88 -8.37 32.17
N TRP A 18 25.87 -7.05 32.40
CA TRP A 18 24.78 -6.18 31.98
C TRP A 18 24.66 -6.06 30.46
N LEU A 19 25.78 -5.96 29.74
CA LEU A 19 25.79 -5.96 28.27
C LEU A 19 25.32 -7.30 27.70
N GLU A 20 25.76 -8.42 28.27
CA GLU A 20 25.30 -9.75 27.87
C GLU A 20 23.78 -9.92 28.08
N LEU A 21 23.24 -9.38 29.18
CA LEU A 21 21.79 -9.34 29.42
C LEU A 21 21.06 -8.45 28.39
N GLN A 22 21.64 -7.30 28.01
CA GLN A 22 21.07 -6.43 26.97
C GLN A 22 21.09 -7.10 25.59
N HIS A 23 22.19 -7.78 25.24
CA HIS A 23 22.30 -8.52 23.99
C HIS A 23 21.35 -9.72 23.95
N ALA A 24 21.22 -10.46 25.06
CA ALA A 24 20.24 -11.55 25.17
C ALA A 24 18.81 -11.03 25.03
N ALA A 25 18.47 -9.91 25.68
CA ALA A 25 17.16 -9.28 25.55
C ALA A 25 16.89 -8.76 24.12
N ALA A 26 17.92 -8.24 23.44
CA ALA A 26 17.82 -7.81 22.05
C ALA A 26 17.62 -9.01 21.09
N GLU A 27 18.35 -10.11 21.30
CA GLU A 27 18.15 -11.35 20.54
C GLU A 27 16.77 -11.96 20.78
N GLU A 28 16.28 -11.96 22.02
CA GLU A 28 14.93 -12.42 22.35
C GLU A 28 13.87 -11.54 21.68
N ALA A 29 14.04 -10.22 21.69
CA ALA A 29 13.16 -9.28 21.00
C ALA A 29 13.19 -9.48 19.47
N GLU A 30 14.36 -9.77 18.89
CA GLU A 30 14.50 -10.07 17.47
C GLU A 30 13.82 -11.40 17.11
N ARG A 31 14.00 -12.43 17.94
CA ARG A 31 13.30 -13.73 17.79
C ARG A 31 11.80 -13.55 17.88
N GLN A 32 11.30 -12.79 18.85
CA GLN A 32 9.87 -12.46 18.98
C GLN A 32 9.36 -11.67 17.77
N ARG A 33 10.13 -10.70 17.26
CA ARG A 33 9.78 -9.96 16.04
C ARG A 33 9.77 -10.87 14.81
N ARG A 34 10.72 -11.78 14.68
CA ARG A 34 10.82 -12.74 13.57
C ARG A 34 9.69 -13.76 13.61
N GLU A 35 9.32 -14.22 14.80
CA GLU A 35 8.16 -15.10 15.01
C GLU A 35 6.84 -14.35 14.72
N ALA A 36 6.71 -13.10 15.16
CA ALA A 36 5.55 -12.26 14.83
C ALA A 36 5.46 -12.01 13.32
N LEU A 37 6.58 -11.72 12.65
CA LEU A 37 6.62 -11.49 11.21
C LEU A 37 6.37 -12.77 10.40
N ALA A 38 6.79 -13.93 10.93
CA ALA A 38 6.45 -15.24 10.36
C ALA A 38 4.97 -15.61 10.58
N ALA A 39 4.37 -15.16 11.68
CA ALA A 39 2.94 -15.33 11.96
C ALA A 39 2.05 -14.39 11.14
N GLU A 40 2.54 -13.19 10.79
CA GLU A 40 1.77 -12.16 10.07
C GLU A 40 1.83 -12.25 8.53
N GLY A 41 2.74 -13.03 7.93
CA GLY A 41 2.59 -13.53 6.55
C GLY A 41 2.08 -12.52 5.49
N GLY A 42 2.55 -11.27 5.54
CA GLY A 42 2.17 -10.19 4.63
C GLY A 42 3.38 -9.33 4.30
N THR A 43 3.77 -9.31 3.02
CA THR A 43 4.96 -8.69 2.44
C THR A 43 5.37 -7.35 3.06
N ALA A 44 6.49 -7.33 3.78
CA ALA A 44 7.15 -6.11 4.23
C ALA A 44 8.39 -5.86 3.36
N GLU A 45 8.29 -4.89 2.46
CA GLU A 45 9.44 -4.27 1.81
C GLU A 45 10.31 -3.55 2.86
N VAL A 46 11.60 -3.54 2.55
CA VAL A 46 12.75 -3.06 3.33
C VAL A 46 12.53 -1.65 3.90
N ASP A 47 12.92 -1.45 5.16
CA ASP A 47 12.83 -0.19 5.90
C ASP A 47 13.37 1.02 5.12
N ASP A 48 12.45 1.86 4.63
CA ASP A 48 12.72 3.17 4.04
C ASP A 48 12.90 4.19 5.17
N VAL A 49 14.14 4.64 5.41
CA VAL A 49 14.46 5.62 6.47
C VAL A 49 14.04 7.02 6.03
N GLY A 50 12.83 7.43 6.43
CA GLY A 50 12.26 8.76 6.27
C GLY A 50 10.91 8.88 7.00
N PRO A 51 10.36 10.09 7.23
CA PRO A 51 9.00 10.21 7.76
C PRO A 51 8.03 9.59 6.77
N GLN A 52 7.52 8.41 7.11
CA GLN A 52 6.54 7.71 6.28
C GLN A 52 5.23 8.51 6.25
N LEU A 53 4.68 8.71 5.06
CA LEU A 53 3.29 9.11 4.92
C LEU A 53 2.43 8.10 5.68
N PRO A 54 1.39 8.54 6.41
CA PRO A 54 0.52 7.62 7.13
C PRO A 54 0.01 6.52 6.19
N GLU A 55 0.06 5.26 6.63
CA GLU A 55 -0.31 4.05 5.88
C GLU A 55 -1.79 4.01 5.41
N THR A 56 -2.52 5.12 5.47
CA THR A 56 -3.91 5.22 4.99
C THR A 56 -4.06 5.08 3.47
N HIS A 57 -2.96 4.84 2.74
CA HIS A 57 -2.96 4.53 1.32
C HIS A 57 -2.39 3.15 0.97
N ARG A 58 -2.32 2.21 1.93
CA ARG A 58 -2.59 0.84 1.51
C ARG A 58 -4.02 0.87 0.98
N ALA A 59 -4.16 0.78 -0.34
CA ALA A 59 -5.35 0.29 -0.99
C ALA A 59 -5.55 -1.18 -0.55
N ALA A 60 -5.69 -1.42 0.75
CA ALA A 60 -6.57 -2.44 1.24
C ALA A 60 -7.82 -2.29 0.38
N ALA A 61 -8.25 -3.40 -0.23
CA ALA A 61 -9.55 -3.54 -0.83
C ALA A 61 -10.55 -2.91 0.14
N ALA A 62 -10.79 -1.62 -0.05
CA ALA A 62 -11.50 -0.82 0.92
C ALA A 62 -12.88 -1.40 0.77
N GLY A 63 -13.33 -2.15 1.78
CA GLY A 63 -14.71 -2.57 1.88
C GLY A 63 -15.50 -1.30 1.65
N GLY A 64 -16.01 -1.18 0.42
CA GLY A 64 -16.31 0.12 -0.14
C GLY A 64 -17.26 0.76 0.84
N ASN A 65 -16.99 2.00 1.24
CA ASN A 65 -17.99 2.72 2.03
C ASN A 65 -19.13 3.02 1.06
N PHE A 66 -19.97 2.01 0.80
CA PHE A 66 -21.08 2.01 -0.14
C PHE A 66 -22.25 2.83 0.43
N GLY A 67 -21.98 3.82 1.30
CA GLY A 67 -22.91 4.70 2.01
C GLY A 67 -23.90 4.00 2.95
N GLY A 68 -24.58 4.80 3.78
CA GLY A 68 -25.49 4.30 4.84
C GLY A 68 -26.83 3.72 4.36
N PHE A 69 -27.05 3.59 3.06
CA PHE A 69 -28.30 3.03 2.50
C PHE A 69 -28.24 1.51 2.24
N LEU A 70 -27.05 0.92 2.31
CA LEU A 70 -26.80 -0.52 2.20
C LEU A 70 -26.54 -1.09 3.60
N ARG A 71 -26.96 -2.33 3.85
CA ARG A 71 -26.61 -3.01 5.10
C ARG A 71 -25.10 -3.34 5.10
N PRO A 72 -24.46 -3.44 6.28
CA PRO A 72 -23.07 -3.90 6.37
C PRO A 72 -22.89 -5.25 5.63
N GLY A 73 -21.91 -5.33 4.74
CA GLY A 73 -21.62 -6.53 3.92
C GLY A 73 -22.53 -6.75 2.70
N GLU A 74 -23.59 -5.96 2.50
CA GLU A 74 -24.48 -6.07 1.32
C GLU A 74 -23.79 -5.51 0.07
N GLY A 75 -23.16 -4.34 0.19
CA GLY A 75 -22.48 -3.67 -0.92
C GLY A 75 -21.30 -4.47 -1.48
N GLU A 76 -20.53 -5.11 -0.61
CA GLU A 76 -19.39 -5.96 -1.01
C GLU A 76 -19.83 -7.17 -1.82
N ARG A 77 -20.90 -7.85 -1.39
CA ARG A 77 -21.48 -8.96 -2.15
C ARG A 77 -21.99 -8.51 -3.51
N MET A 78 -22.62 -7.34 -3.58
CA MET A 78 -23.13 -6.81 -4.85
C MET A 78 -21.99 -6.38 -5.78
N ALA A 79 -20.91 -5.79 -5.25
CA ALA A 79 -19.71 -5.45 -6.01
C ALA A 79 -19.07 -6.69 -6.66
N ALA A 80 -19.03 -7.83 -5.96
CA ALA A 80 -18.54 -9.07 -6.57
C ALA A 80 -19.36 -9.52 -7.79
N TYR A 81 -20.68 -9.27 -7.81
CA TYR A 81 -21.51 -9.56 -8.99
C TYR A 81 -21.20 -8.58 -10.14
N VAL A 82 -21.05 -7.29 -9.84
CA VAL A 82 -20.74 -6.26 -10.85
C VAL A 82 -19.36 -6.48 -11.46
N ALA A 83 -18.34 -6.78 -10.64
CA ALA A 83 -17.01 -7.14 -11.11
C ALA A 83 -17.02 -8.39 -12.01
N SER A 84 -17.93 -9.33 -11.76
CA SER A 84 -18.15 -10.50 -12.63
C SER A 84 -18.99 -10.21 -13.88
N GLY A 85 -19.41 -8.96 -14.09
CA GLY A 85 -20.27 -8.52 -15.20
C GLY A 85 -21.71 -9.04 -15.10
N LYS A 86 -22.12 -9.57 -13.93
CA LYS A 86 -23.42 -10.20 -13.73
C LYS A 86 -24.42 -9.22 -13.16
N ARG A 87 -25.66 -9.35 -13.61
CA ARG A 87 -26.80 -8.63 -13.05
C ARG A 87 -26.94 -8.91 -11.53
N ILE A 88 -27.14 -7.85 -10.76
CA ILE A 88 -27.33 -7.94 -9.30
C ILE A 88 -28.70 -8.58 -8.96
N PRO A 89 -28.75 -9.65 -8.14
CA PRO A 89 -30.01 -10.31 -7.77
C PRO A 89 -30.96 -9.41 -6.97
N ARG A 90 -32.27 -9.44 -7.28
CA ARG A 90 -33.32 -8.71 -6.53
C ARG A 90 -33.89 -9.57 -5.39
N ARG A 91 -34.58 -8.93 -4.43
CA ARG A 91 -35.32 -9.62 -3.36
C ARG A 91 -36.44 -10.48 -3.95
N GLY A 92 -36.33 -11.80 -3.80
CA GLY A 92 -37.23 -12.78 -4.43
C GLY A 92 -36.59 -13.57 -5.58
N GLU A 93 -35.40 -13.16 -6.02
CA GLU A 93 -34.56 -13.87 -7.00
C GLU A 93 -33.44 -14.67 -6.31
N VAL A 94 -33.38 -14.63 -4.96
CA VAL A 94 -32.39 -15.35 -4.14
C VAL A 94 -32.66 -16.85 -4.24
N GLY A 95 -31.95 -17.52 -5.14
CA GLY A 95 -32.14 -18.94 -5.47
C GLY A 95 -32.17 -19.22 -6.97
N LEU A 96 -32.29 -18.17 -7.80
CA LEU A 96 -32.11 -18.25 -9.25
C LEU A 96 -30.74 -17.71 -9.63
N THR A 97 -30.14 -18.33 -10.65
CA THR A 97 -28.89 -17.83 -11.25
C THR A 97 -29.18 -16.61 -12.13
N SER A 98 -28.19 -15.72 -12.32
CA SER A 98 -28.33 -14.53 -13.18
C SER A 98 -28.80 -14.89 -14.59
N GLU A 99 -28.28 -15.97 -15.17
CA GLU A 99 -28.65 -16.46 -16.50
C GLU A 99 -30.11 -16.93 -16.58
N GLN A 100 -30.63 -17.55 -15.52
CA GLN A 100 -32.03 -17.96 -15.46
C GLN A 100 -32.95 -16.73 -15.43
N ILE A 101 -32.57 -15.68 -14.71
CA ILE A 101 -33.35 -14.46 -14.61
C ILE A 101 -33.43 -13.75 -15.96
N GLU A 102 -32.31 -13.64 -16.68
CA GLU A 102 -32.27 -13.07 -18.04
C GLU A 102 -33.16 -13.85 -19.02
N LYS A 103 -33.14 -15.19 -18.96
CA LYS A 103 -34.02 -16.04 -19.76
C LYS A 103 -35.50 -15.79 -19.45
N PHE A 104 -35.88 -15.70 -18.17
CA PHE A 104 -37.27 -15.45 -17.79
C PHE A 104 -37.75 -14.06 -18.20
N GLU A 105 -36.92 -13.03 -18.06
CA GLU A 105 -37.25 -11.67 -18.52
C GLU A 105 -37.37 -11.62 -20.06
N GLY A 106 -36.49 -12.30 -20.79
CA GLY A 106 -36.56 -12.41 -22.26
C GLY A 106 -37.79 -13.14 -22.78
N LEU A 107 -38.30 -14.11 -22.01
CA LEU A 107 -39.57 -14.80 -22.28
C LEU A 107 -40.81 -13.97 -21.89
N GLY A 108 -40.62 -12.79 -21.28
CA GLY A 108 -41.70 -11.89 -20.88
C GLY A 108 -42.27 -12.15 -19.48
N TYR A 109 -41.64 -13.01 -18.67
CA TYR A 109 -42.02 -13.15 -17.26
C TYR A 109 -41.63 -11.90 -16.48
N ILE A 110 -42.51 -11.51 -15.57
CA ILE A 110 -42.35 -10.30 -14.75
C ILE A 110 -41.87 -10.72 -13.38
N MET A 111 -40.63 -10.36 -13.07
CA MET A 111 -40.04 -10.64 -11.76
C MET A 111 -40.75 -9.84 -10.66
N SER A 112 -40.83 -10.43 -9.46
CA SER A 112 -41.47 -9.81 -8.30
C SER A 112 -40.88 -8.41 -8.06
N GLY A 113 -41.74 -7.38 -8.10
CA GLY A 113 -41.34 -6.00 -7.85
C GLY A 113 -40.98 -5.15 -9.07
N SER A 114 -40.95 -5.69 -10.30
CA SER A 114 -40.59 -4.89 -11.48
C SER A 114 -41.70 -3.91 -11.91
N ARG A 115 -42.97 -4.16 -11.54
CA ARG A 115 -44.12 -3.28 -11.86
C ARG A 115 -44.27 -2.08 -10.92
N HIS A 116 -43.55 -2.00 -9.80
CA HIS A 116 -43.73 -0.93 -8.81
C HIS A 116 -42.74 0.22 -9.02
N SER A 117 -43.19 1.34 -9.59
CA SER A 117 -42.34 2.50 -9.91
C SER A 117 -41.50 3.00 -8.73
N ARG A 118 -42.10 3.14 -7.53
CA ARG A 118 -41.39 3.61 -6.33
C ARG A 118 -40.30 2.63 -5.87
N MET A 119 -40.55 1.31 -5.92
CA MET A 119 -39.51 0.32 -5.63
C MET A 119 -38.42 0.33 -6.68
N ASN A 120 -38.80 0.47 -7.94
CA ASN A 120 -37.86 0.48 -9.05
C ASN A 120 -36.86 1.64 -8.90
N ALA A 121 -37.33 2.81 -8.49
CA ALA A 121 -36.48 3.96 -8.19
C ALA A 121 -35.56 3.73 -6.98
N ILE A 122 -36.06 3.12 -5.90
CA ILE A 122 -35.24 2.78 -4.72
C ILE A 122 -34.16 1.76 -5.09
N ARG A 123 -34.52 0.74 -5.88
CA ARG A 123 -33.62 -0.26 -6.42
C ARG A 123 -32.52 0.40 -7.26
N LEU A 124 -32.91 1.25 -8.21
CA LEU A 124 -31.97 1.94 -9.08
C LEU A 124 -31.03 2.84 -8.28
N ARG A 125 -31.52 3.51 -7.23
CA ARG A 125 -30.67 4.30 -6.33
C ARG A 125 -29.61 3.44 -5.62
N LYS A 126 -30.00 2.27 -5.10
CA LYS A 126 -29.07 1.34 -4.43
C LYS A 126 -28.07 0.74 -5.41
N GLU A 127 -28.50 0.38 -6.61
CA GLU A 127 -27.62 -0.12 -7.67
C GLU A 127 -26.62 0.96 -8.10
N ASN A 128 -27.09 2.19 -8.35
CA ASN A 128 -26.22 3.31 -8.72
C ASN A 128 -25.22 3.68 -7.63
N GLN A 129 -25.55 3.44 -6.36
CA GLN A 129 -24.61 3.66 -5.25
C GLN A 129 -23.40 2.73 -5.33
N ILE A 130 -23.58 1.52 -5.87
CA ILE A 130 -22.51 0.54 -6.06
C ILE A 130 -21.71 0.89 -7.31
N TYR A 131 -22.40 1.15 -8.44
CA TYR A 131 -21.74 1.59 -9.67
C TYR A 131 -20.89 2.84 -9.45
N THR A 132 -21.44 3.87 -8.80
CA THR A 132 -20.69 5.13 -8.52
C THR A 132 -19.47 4.87 -7.63
N ALA A 133 -19.57 3.96 -6.66
CA ALA A 133 -18.44 3.65 -5.77
C ALA A 133 -17.35 2.88 -6.52
N GLU A 134 -17.72 1.90 -7.33
CA GLU A 134 -16.80 1.08 -8.12
C GLU A 134 -16.14 1.90 -9.26
N GLU A 135 -16.93 2.70 -9.98
CA GLU A 135 -16.42 3.64 -11.00
C GLU A 135 -15.45 4.65 -10.38
N LYS A 136 -15.77 5.19 -9.20
CA LYS A 136 -14.86 6.11 -8.50
C LYS A 136 -13.59 5.42 -8.02
N ALA A 137 -13.67 4.18 -7.57
CA ALA A 137 -12.49 3.39 -7.19
C ALA A 137 -11.62 3.06 -8.40
N ALA A 138 -12.23 2.65 -9.52
CA ALA A 138 -11.54 2.38 -10.77
C ALA A 138 -10.84 3.64 -11.32
N LEU A 139 -11.52 4.79 -11.30
CA LEU A 139 -10.92 6.08 -11.70
C LEU A 139 -9.77 6.50 -10.79
N ALA A 140 -9.90 6.29 -9.47
CA ALA A 140 -8.84 6.61 -8.53
C ALA A 140 -7.59 5.74 -8.76
N MET A 141 -7.78 4.44 -9.01
CA MET A 141 -6.69 3.52 -9.36
C MET A 141 -5.99 3.95 -10.66
N PHE A 142 -6.77 4.31 -11.69
CA PHE A 142 -6.22 4.81 -12.94
C PHE A 142 -5.39 6.09 -12.74
N ASN A 143 -5.92 7.06 -11.99
CA ASN A 143 -5.21 8.31 -11.69
C ASN A 143 -3.92 8.06 -10.88
N TYR A 144 -3.95 7.12 -9.94
CA TYR A 144 -2.78 6.74 -9.16
C TYR A 144 -1.69 6.11 -10.04
N GLU A 145 -2.06 5.18 -10.93
CA GLU A 145 -1.13 4.57 -11.88
C GLU A 145 -0.54 5.60 -12.85
N GLU A 146 -1.37 6.51 -13.37
CA GLU A 146 -0.91 7.57 -14.26
C GLU A 146 0.05 8.52 -13.54
N ASN A 147 -0.27 8.91 -12.30
CA ASN A 147 0.60 9.77 -11.50
C ASN A 147 1.93 9.08 -11.16
N LYS A 148 1.90 7.79 -10.78
CA LYS A 148 3.11 7.00 -10.52
C LYS A 148 4.01 6.91 -11.77
N ARG A 149 3.42 6.75 -12.96
CA ARG A 149 4.18 6.76 -14.23
C ARG A 149 4.80 8.13 -14.51
N LYS A 150 4.07 9.22 -14.25
CA LYS A 150 4.57 10.60 -14.41
C LYS A 150 5.72 10.87 -13.43
N GLU A 151 5.55 10.52 -12.15
CA GLU A 151 6.56 10.68 -11.12
C GLU A 151 7.83 9.88 -11.43
N ALA A 152 7.70 8.63 -11.90
CA ALA A 152 8.84 7.81 -12.31
C ALA A 152 9.64 8.47 -13.44
N LYS A 153 8.95 9.04 -14.44
CA LYS A 153 9.60 9.79 -15.52
C LYS A 153 10.31 11.05 -15.00
N VAL A 154 9.65 11.82 -14.13
CA VAL A 154 10.26 13.01 -13.52
C VAL A 154 11.50 12.66 -12.70
N LEU A 155 11.47 11.53 -11.97
CA LEU A 155 12.63 11.04 -11.22
C LEU A 155 13.78 10.62 -12.14
N GLU A 156 13.49 9.97 -13.26
CA GLU A 156 14.49 9.64 -14.28
C GLU A 156 15.11 10.91 -14.87
N ASP A 157 14.29 11.86 -15.32
CA ASP A 157 14.74 13.14 -15.86
C ASP A 157 15.62 13.89 -14.82
N MET A 158 15.22 13.92 -13.55
CA MET A 158 15.99 14.57 -12.49
C MET A 158 17.33 13.86 -12.21
N LYS A 159 17.37 12.51 -12.22
CA LYS A 159 18.62 11.73 -12.11
C LYS A 159 19.57 12.01 -13.27
N THR A 160 19.06 12.15 -14.50
CA THR A 160 19.89 12.49 -15.66
C THR A 160 20.47 13.90 -15.56
N LEU A 161 19.71 14.86 -15.04
CA LEU A 161 20.18 16.23 -14.83
C LEU A 161 21.27 16.28 -13.75
N VAL A 162 21.09 15.58 -12.63
CA VAL A 162 22.08 15.52 -11.53
C VAL A 162 23.36 14.81 -11.97
N SER A 163 23.25 13.68 -12.67
CA SER A 163 24.44 12.99 -13.20
C SER A 163 25.20 13.86 -14.21
N ARG A 164 24.49 14.62 -15.06
CA ARG A 164 25.11 15.59 -15.97
C ARG A 164 25.81 16.71 -15.21
N THR A 165 25.19 17.32 -14.20
CA THR A 165 25.83 18.41 -13.44
C THR A 165 27.03 17.94 -12.64
N LEU A 166 26.95 16.76 -12.00
CA LEU A 166 28.08 16.16 -11.29
C LEU A 166 29.24 15.81 -12.24
N ALA A 167 28.96 15.29 -13.44
CA ALA A 167 29.99 15.00 -14.44
C ALA A 167 30.69 16.26 -14.97
N VAL A 168 29.96 17.38 -15.10
CA VAL A 168 30.54 18.67 -15.50
C VAL A 168 31.43 19.25 -14.39
N HIS A 169 31.01 19.21 -13.13
CA HIS A 169 31.81 19.73 -12.01
C HIS A 169 33.07 18.90 -11.74
N SER A 170 33.09 17.61 -12.09
CA SER A 170 34.30 16.79 -12.00
C SER A 170 35.35 17.11 -13.06
N HIS A 171 34.99 17.82 -14.14
CA HIS A 171 35.90 18.13 -15.25
C HIS A 171 36.58 19.50 -15.11
N GLU A 172 36.08 20.38 -14.23
CA GLU A 172 36.68 21.69 -13.92
C GLU A 172 37.76 21.63 -12.83
N GLY A 173 37.88 20.51 -12.10
CA GLY A 173 38.87 20.32 -11.02
C GLY A 173 40.19 19.67 -11.43
N ALA A 174 40.42 19.39 -12.72
CA ALA A 174 41.57 18.61 -13.20
C ALA A 174 42.62 19.41 -14.00
N GLU A 175 42.36 20.68 -14.35
CA GLU A 175 43.33 21.53 -15.05
C GLU A 175 43.59 22.83 -14.26
N GLU A 176 44.43 22.75 -13.22
CA GLU A 176 45.28 23.87 -12.79
C GLU A 176 46.27 23.38 -11.71
N GLY A 177 47.26 22.58 -12.15
CA GLY A 177 48.50 22.38 -11.39
C GLY A 177 49.56 23.34 -11.94
N PRO A 178 50.21 24.19 -11.12
CA PRO A 178 51.19 25.15 -11.63
C PRO A 178 52.37 24.44 -12.31
N PRO A 179 52.88 24.94 -13.44
CA PRO A 179 53.96 24.30 -14.18
C PRO A 179 55.25 24.28 -13.35
N ALA A 180 55.92 23.14 -13.34
CA ALA A 180 57.17 22.93 -12.61
C ALA A 180 58.28 23.89 -13.08
N PRO A 181 59.11 24.43 -12.16
CA PRO A 181 60.24 25.26 -12.54
C PRO A 181 61.27 24.45 -13.33
N GLY A 182 61.68 24.98 -14.48
CA GLY A 182 62.69 24.38 -15.36
C GLY A 182 64.08 24.36 -14.71
N PRO A 183 65.01 23.52 -15.23
CA PRO A 183 66.31 23.32 -14.60
C PRO A 183 67.20 24.56 -14.77
N ASP A 184 67.75 25.04 -13.65
CA ASP A 184 68.70 26.14 -13.58
C ASP A 184 70.00 25.82 -14.35
N VAL A 185 70.47 26.79 -15.15
CA VAL A 185 71.79 26.84 -15.79
C VAL A 185 72.60 27.97 -15.16
#